data_AF-A0A0G0HG06-F1
#
_entry.id   AF-A0A0G0HG06-F1
#
_cell.length_a   1.000
_cell.length_b   1.000
_cell.length_c   1.000
_cell.angle_alpha   90.00
_cell.angle_beta   90.00
_cell.angle_gamma   90.00
#
_symmetry.space_group_name_H-M   'P 1'
#
loop_
_entity.id
_entity.type
_entity.pdbx_description
1 polymer ?
#
loop_
_entity_poly.entity_id
_entity_poly.type
_entity_poly.pdbx_seq_one_letter_code
_entity_poly.pdbx_strand_id
1 'polypeptide(L)'
;MQHGKKIGAVAFYWRNWSQQEKYYVCCTLGNKIYVNHGMYLNQALKDVDYIDEDNFFFYNGDGDLCLKMWHAGYECIESPESFVEHYPHANVDVRKTNYEKYNHDTKNYLKKWDGIFYNKKLNNLGMLIEKEFEDITKTGERFNLLHQQIIANNPKLVRPASMFKKIKQDLYWKFKAVMRRFF
;
A
#
# COMPACT_ATOMS: atom_id res chain seq x y z
N MET A 1 10.33 20.43 -14.33
CA MET A 1 9.19 20.69 -13.42
C MET A 1 8.15 21.48 -14.19
N GLN A 2 7.02 20.86 -14.56
CA GLN A 2 5.90 21.60 -15.15
C GLN A 2 5.28 22.50 -14.07
N HIS A 3 5.16 23.79 -14.37
CA HIS A 3 4.57 24.79 -13.49
C HIS A 3 3.12 24.43 -13.12
N GLY A 4 2.80 24.41 -11.82
CA GLY A 4 1.42 24.55 -11.32
C GLY A 4 0.97 23.61 -10.20
N LYS A 5 1.66 22.49 -9.95
CA LYS A 5 1.22 21.49 -8.95
C LYS A 5 2.23 21.37 -7.81
N LYS A 6 1.77 21.56 -6.56
CA LYS A 6 2.61 21.42 -5.38
C LYS A 6 2.85 19.94 -5.11
N ILE A 7 4.11 19.49 -5.08
CA ILE A 7 4.41 18.09 -4.75
C ILE A 7 4.46 17.95 -3.22
N GLY A 8 3.63 17.07 -2.67
CA GLY A 8 3.58 16.80 -1.23
C GLY A 8 4.35 15.56 -0.83
N ALA A 9 4.43 14.55 -1.69
CA ALA A 9 5.11 13.30 -1.40
C ALA A 9 5.56 12.57 -2.66
N VAL A 10 6.52 11.66 -2.49
CA VAL A 10 7.08 10.82 -3.55
C VAL A 10 7.08 9.37 -3.08
N ALA A 11 6.37 8.51 -3.81
CA ALA A 11 6.29 7.07 -3.59
C ALA A 11 7.42 6.33 -4.32
N PHE A 12 8.07 5.41 -3.63
CA PHE A 12 9.03 4.48 -4.21
C PHE A 12 8.32 3.19 -4.61
N TYR A 13 8.77 2.62 -5.72
CA TYR A 13 8.34 1.31 -6.15
C TYR A 13 8.85 0.26 -5.18
N TRP A 14 7.98 -0.61 -4.67
CA TRP A 14 8.38 -1.63 -3.71
C TRP A 14 7.76 -2.99 -4.02
N ARG A 15 8.35 -4.05 -3.49
CA ARG A 15 7.80 -5.40 -3.57
C ARG A 15 8.07 -6.17 -2.29
N ASN A 16 7.22 -7.14 -1.98
CA ASN A 16 7.52 -8.10 -0.93
C ASN A 16 8.52 -9.13 -1.45
N TRP A 17 9.76 -9.06 -0.97
CA TRP A 17 10.75 -10.08 -1.25
C TRP A 17 10.51 -11.32 -0.37
N SER A 18 10.58 -12.55 -0.90
CA SER A 18 10.81 -12.98 -2.29
C SER A 18 9.51 -13.38 -3.02
N GLN A 19 8.36 -12.86 -2.58
CA GLN A 19 7.03 -13.33 -3.00
C GLN A 19 6.52 -12.69 -4.29
N GLN A 20 7.00 -11.49 -4.61
CA GLN A 20 6.55 -10.70 -5.74
C GLN A 20 7.69 -10.46 -6.71
N GLU A 21 7.40 -10.57 -8.00
CA GLU A 21 8.37 -10.33 -9.07
C GLU A 21 8.44 -8.84 -9.42
N LYS A 22 7.27 -8.22 -9.63
CA LYS A 22 7.15 -6.80 -9.99
C LYS A 22 7.16 -5.90 -8.78
N TYR A 23 7.74 -4.71 -8.95
CA TYR A 23 7.60 -3.62 -8.00
C TYR A 23 6.34 -2.83 -8.29
N TYR A 24 5.82 -2.14 -7.29
CA TYR A 24 4.64 -1.31 -7.47
C TYR A 24 4.62 -0.11 -6.55
N VAL A 25 3.91 0.92 -6.99
CA VAL A 25 3.35 1.95 -6.10
C VAL A 25 1.84 1.69 -5.98
N CYS A 26 1.29 2.06 -4.83
CA CYS A 26 -0.12 1.86 -4.56
C CYS A 26 -0.90 3.16 -4.73
N CYS A 27 -2.08 3.06 -5.34
CA CYS A 27 -3.11 4.07 -5.28
C CYS A 27 -4.16 3.67 -4.23
N THR A 28 -4.72 4.67 -3.55
CA THR A 28 -5.81 4.54 -2.58
C THR A 28 -7.11 5.12 -3.14
N LEU A 29 -8.06 5.43 -2.26
CA LEU A 29 -9.37 5.99 -2.58
C LEU A 29 -9.29 7.09 -3.65
N GLY A 30 -10.15 7.01 -4.66
CA GLY A 30 -10.16 7.99 -5.75
C GLY A 30 -8.97 7.86 -6.70
N ASN A 31 -8.33 6.68 -6.71
CA ASN A 31 -7.15 6.35 -7.52
C ASN A 31 -5.99 7.33 -7.30
N LYS A 32 -5.83 7.79 -6.06
CA LYS A 32 -4.79 8.74 -5.67
C LYS A 32 -3.57 7.98 -5.17
N ILE A 33 -2.38 8.32 -5.68
CA ILE A 33 -1.14 7.73 -5.16
C ILE A 33 -1.02 8.06 -3.67
N TYR A 34 -0.63 7.07 -2.87
CA TYR A 34 -0.21 7.28 -1.49
C TYR A 34 1.19 6.69 -1.29
N VAL A 35 1.86 7.14 -0.23
CA VAL A 35 3.25 6.77 0.06
C VAL A 35 3.29 5.77 1.19
N ASN A 36 3.40 4.49 0.86
CA ASN A 36 3.75 3.47 1.86
C ASN A 36 5.26 3.40 2.07
N HIS A 37 6.04 3.50 0.98
CA HIS A 37 7.49 3.58 0.97
C HIS A 37 7.87 4.80 0.14
N GLY A 38 8.69 5.70 0.68
CA GLY A 38 9.01 6.95 0.00
C GLY A 38 9.34 8.08 0.94
N MET A 39 9.10 9.31 0.48
CA MET A 39 9.43 10.52 1.22
C MET A 39 8.28 11.54 1.15
N TYR A 40 8.17 12.33 2.20
CA TYR A 40 7.20 13.42 2.30
C TYR A 40 7.94 14.76 2.34
N LEU A 41 7.34 15.78 1.71
CA LEU A 41 7.80 17.15 1.87
C LEU A 41 7.36 17.66 3.25
N ASN A 42 8.30 18.16 4.04
CA ASN A 42 8.01 18.64 5.40
C ASN A 42 6.94 19.74 5.42
N GLN A 43 6.94 20.63 4.43
CA GLN A 43 5.91 21.67 4.33
C GLN A 43 4.51 21.09 4.08
N ALA A 44 4.38 20.09 3.22
CA ALA A 44 3.10 19.45 2.96
C ALA A 44 2.56 18.73 4.20
N LEU A 45 3.43 18.11 5.01
CA LEU A 45 3.05 17.51 6.30
C LEU A 45 2.49 18.55 7.28
N LYS A 46 3.14 19.72 7.38
CA LYS A 46 2.67 20.83 8.22
C LYS A 46 1.31 21.35 7.76
N ASP A 47 1.16 21.56 6.47
CA ASP A 47 -0.07 22.13 5.89
C ASP A 47 -1.30 21.22 6.08
N VAL A 48 -1.10 19.92 6.28
CA VAL A 48 -2.17 18.94 6.48
C VAL A 48 -2.27 18.41 7.92
N ASP A 49 -1.57 19.06 8.84
CA ASP A 49 -1.53 18.71 10.25
C ASP A 49 -1.12 17.24 10.50
N TYR A 50 0.00 16.84 9.89
CA TYR A 50 0.70 15.56 10.11
C TYR A 50 -0.20 14.32 10.02
N ILE A 51 0.17 13.20 10.65
CA ILE A 51 -0.62 11.95 10.62
C ILE A 51 -1.72 11.96 11.69
N ASP A 52 -2.85 11.32 11.40
CA ASP A 52 -3.98 11.21 12.33
C ASP A 52 -3.77 10.01 13.27
N GLU A 53 -3.26 10.27 14.46
CA GLU A 53 -2.94 9.25 15.47
C GLU A 53 -4.15 8.86 16.34
N ASP A 54 -5.24 9.63 16.28
CA ASP A 54 -6.44 9.39 17.09
C ASP A 54 -7.39 8.38 16.43
N ASN A 55 -7.49 8.41 15.09
CA ASN A 55 -8.44 7.59 14.35
C ASN A 55 -7.84 6.33 13.72
N PHE A 56 -6.51 6.24 13.66
CA PHE A 56 -5.80 5.12 13.03
C PHE A 56 -4.77 4.54 13.98
N PHE A 57 -4.87 3.23 14.22
CA PHE A 57 -3.84 2.53 14.97
C PHE A 57 -2.61 2.23 14.10
N PHE A 58 -2.84 1.74 12.87
CA PHE A 58 -1.73 1.40 11.98
C PHE A 58 -2.12 1.46 10.49
N TYR A 59 -3.25 0.88 10.11
CA TYR A 59 -3.62 0.74 8.70
C TYR A 59 -4.30 1.99 8.16
N ASN A 60 -4.09 2.26 6.87
CA ASN A 60 -4.65 3.39 6.13
C ASN A 60 -4.24 4.79 6.60
N GLY A 61 -3.38 4.93 7.62
CA GLY A 61 -2.89 6.24 8.08
C GLY A 61 -2.01 6.94 7.03
N ASP A 62 -1.22 6.17 6.28
CA ASP A 62 -0.45 6.66 5.12
C ASP A 62 -1.35 7.08 3.95
N GLY A 63 -2.39 6.30 3.67
CA GLY A 63 -3.45 6.64 2.73
C GLY A 63 -4.17 7.93 3.12
N ASP A 64 -4.60 8.05 4.37
CA ASP A 64 -5.27 9.23 4.93
C ASP A 64 -4.39 10.47 4.81
N LEU A 65 -3.14 10.38 5.26
CA LEU A 65 -2.17 11.48 5.18
C LEU A 65 -2.01 11.98 3.74
N CYS A 66 -1.85 11.07 2.78
CA CYS A 66 -1.76 11.44 1.38
C CYS A 66 -3.08 12.03 0.85
N LEU A 67 -4.24 11.52 1.26
CA LEU A 67 -5.52 12.12 0.87
C LEU A 67 -5.73 13.51 1.46
N LYS A 68 -5.24 13.79 2.68
CA LYS A 68 -5.21 15.17 3.20
C LYS A 68 -4.36 16.08 2.32
N MET A 69 -3.21 15.59 1.84
CA MET A 69 -2.37 16.33 0.87
C MET A 69 -3.11 16.57 -0.45
N TRP A 70 -3.73 15.53 -1.03
CA TRP A 70 -4.54 15.66 -2.24
C TRP A 70 -5.68 16.66 -2.07
N HIS A 71 -6.34 16.66 -0.90
CA HIS A 71 -7.41 17.60 -0.59
C HIS A 71 -6.91 19.05 -0.47
N ALA A 72 -5.72 19.24 0.08
CA ALA A 72 -5.05 20.54 0.19
C ALA A 72 -4.38 21.03 -1.12
N GLY A 73 -4.57 20.30 -2.23
CA GLY A 73 -4.03 20.66 -3.55
C GLY A 73 -2.58 20.26 -3.80
N TYR A 74 -2.02 19.40 -2.94
CA TYR A 74 -0.74 18.74 -3.19
C TYR A 74 -0.94 17.47 -4.04
N GLU A 75 0.10 17.08 -4.77
CA GLU A 75 0.17 15.78 -5.44
C GLU A 75 1.16 14.85 -4.76
N CYS A 76 0.79 13.57 -4.70
CA CYS A 76 1.71 12.49 -4.43
C CYS A 76 2.10 11.86 -5.77
N ILE A 77 3.39 11.75 -6.05
CA ILE A 77 3.89 11.23 -7.34
C ILE A 77 4.75 9.98 -7.12
N GLU A 78 4.98 9.22 -8.18
CA GLU A 78 5.95 8.13 -8.16
C GLU A 78 7.38 8.65 -8.40
N SER A 79 8.38 7.98 -7.82
CA SER A 79 9.78 8.07 -8.22
C SER A 79 10.09 6.86 -9.11
N PRO A 80 10.10 7.00 -10.45
CA PRO A 80 10.17 5.87 -11.36
C PRO A 80 11.51 5.10 -11.29
N GLU A 81 12.54 5.66 -10.66
CA GLU A 81 13.87 5.04 -10.56
C GLU A 81 14.23 4.58 -9.14
N SER A 82 13.29 4.71 -8.19
CA SER A 82 13.52 4.31 -6.79
C SER A 82 12.81 2.99 -6.49
N PHE A 83 13.60 1.96 -6.14
CA PHE A 83 13.12 0.60 -5.88
C PHE A 83 13.50 0.13 -4.47
N VAL A 84 12.55 -0.50 -3.76
CA VAL A 84 12.72 -0.96 -2.37
C VAL A 84 12.29 -2.42 -2.23
N GLU A 85 13.16 -3.23 -1.62
CA GLU A 85 12.81 -4.57 -1.17
C GLU A 85 12.17 -4.51 0.22
N HIS A 86 10.92 -4.91 0.32
CA HIS A 86 10.22 -5.01 1.59
C HIS A 86 10.29 -6.45 2.12
N TYR A 87 10.66 -6.61 3.39
CA TYR A 87 10.79 -7.91 4.06
C TYR A 87 9.65 -8.12 5.05
N PRO A 88 8.46 -8.57 4.58
CA PRO A 88 7.26 -8.66 5.42
C PRO A 88 7.36 -9.67 6.58
N HIS A 89 8.39 -10.52 6.56
CA HIS A 89 8.58 -11.63 7.46
C HIS A 89 9.33 -11.24 8.75
N ALA A 90 9.93 -10.05 8.81
CA ALA A 90 10.79 -9.66 9.92
C ALA A 90 10.05 -9.50 11.27
N ASN A 91 8.80 -8.99 11.25
CA ASN A 91 8.08 -8.59 12.48
C ASN A 91 6.67 -9.19 12.55
N VAL A 92 6.59 -10.51 12.62
CA VAL A 92 5.33 -11.26 12.47
C VAL A 92 4.34 -11.01 13.59
N ASP A 93 4.83 -10.98 14.84
CA ASP A 93 3.98 -10.79 16.02
C ASP A 93 3.38 -9.39 16.05
N VAL A 94 4.17 -8.37 15.72
CA VAL A 94 3.69 -6.97 15.62
C VAL A 94 2.61 -6.85 14.53
N ARG A 95 2.77 -7.54 13.40
CA ARG A 95 1.75 -7.49 12.34
C ARG A 95 0.44 -8.14 12.76
N LYS A 96 0.49 -9.15 13.63
CA LYS A 96 -0.73 -9.77 14.17
C LYS A 96 -1.52 -8.78 15.02
N THR A 97 -0.86 -8.04 15.92
CA THR A 97 -1.53 -7.02 16.74
C THR A 97 -2.08 -5.89 15.90
N ASN A 98 -1.37 -5.47 14.86
CA ASN A 98 -1.86 -4.44 13.93
C ASN A 98 -3.13 -4.93 13.21
N TYR A 99 -3.17 -6.20 12.79
CA TYR A 99 -4.30 -6.76 12.05
C TYR A 99 -5.60 -6.82 12.87
N GLU A 100 -5.52 -6.92 14.20
CA GLU A 100 -6.69 -6.88 15.07
C GLU A 100 -7.46 -5.55 14.96
N LYS A 101 -6.77 -4.46 14.62
CA LYS A 101 -7.36 -3.13 14.43
C LYS A 101 -7.66 -2.79 12.97
N TYR A 102 -7.30 -3.65 12.02
CA TYR A 102 -7.48 -3.42 10.58
C TYR A 102 -8.91 -2.99 10.20
N ASN A 103 -9.93 -3.69 10.70
CA ASN A 103 -11.32 -3.39 10.37
C ASN A 103 -11.78 -2.04 10.95
N HIS A 104 -11.27 -1.68 12.13
CA HIS A 104 -11.55 -0.39 12.77
C HIS A 104 -10.96 0.75 11.93
N ASP A 105 -9.66 0.67 11.64
CA ASP A 105 -8.94 1.65 10.82
C ASP A 105 -9.60 1.80 9.44
N THR A 106 -9.93 0.68 8.78
CA THR A 106 -10.59 0.69 7.47
C THR A 106 -11.97 1.36 7.53
N LYS A 107 -12.75 1.11 8.58
CA LYS A 107 -14.07 1.73 8.73
C LYS A 107 -13.95 3.24 8.91
N ASN A 108 -13.01 3.70 9.75
CA ASN A 108 -12.77 5.13 9.96
C ASN A 108 -12.30 5.79 8.66
N TYR A 109 -11.38 5.14 7.95
CA TYR A 109 -10.84 5.61 6.67
C TYR A 109 -11.92 5.83 5.62
N LEU A 110 -12.74 4.80 5.37
CA LEU A 110 -13.81 4.89 4.38
C LEU A 110 -14.88 5.91 4.78
N LYS A 111 -15.21 6.03 6.07
CA LYS A 111 -16.16 7.01 6.58
C LYS A 111 -15.66 8.44 6.38
N LYS A 112 -14.39 8.71 6.70
CA LYS A 112 -13.77 10.04 6.61
C LYS A 112 -13.76 10.60 5.20
N TRP A 113 -13.54 9.74 4.21
CA TRP A 113 -13.39 10.14 2.80
C TRP A 113 -14.62 9.85 1.92
N ASP A 114 -15.72 9.35 2.50
CA ASP A 114 -16.97 9.11 1.77
C ASP A 114 -17.51 10.40 1.15
N GLY A 115 -17.87 10.35 -0.12
CA GLY A 115 -18.32 11.51 -0.89
C GLY A 115 -17.20 12.46 -1.36
N ILE A 116 -15.95 12.28 -0.91
CA ILE A 116 -14.80 13.10 -1.32
C ILE A 116 -13.90 12.28 -2.26
N PHE A 117 -13.21 11.27 -1.71
CA PHE A 117 -12.35 10.37 -2.47
C PHE A 117 -12.87 8.94 -2.51
N TYR A 118 -13.82 8.59 -1.63
CA TYR A 118 -14.48 7.30 -1.65
C TYR A 118 -15.92 7.44 -2.13
N ASN A 119 -16.32 6.52 -3.01
CA ASN A 119 -17.72 6.32 -3.35
C ASN A 119 -17.97 4.82 -3.39
N LYS A 120 -18.85 4.35 -2.49
CA LYS A 120 -19.20 2.93 -2.37
C LYS A 120 -19.74 2.33 -3.67
N LYS A 121 -20.48 3.10 -4.48
CA LYS A 121 -21.04 2.64 -5.76
C LYS A 121 -19.94 2.44 -6.81
N LEU A 122 -18.96 3.35 -6.85
CA LEU A 122 -17.83 3.27 -7.78
C LEU A 122 -16.78 2.25 -7.31
N ASN A 123 -16.80 1.86 -6.03
CA ASN A 123 -15.82 0.95 -5.41
C ASN A 123 -14.37 1.36 -5.78
N ASN A 124 -14.09 2.66 -5.72
CA ASN A 124 -12.84 3.28 -6.15
C ASN A 124 -11.75 3.16 -5.06
N LEU A 125 -11.48 1.93 -4.61
CA LEU A 125 -10.58 1.62 -3.51
C LEU A 125 -9.09 1.81 -3.83
N GLY A 126 -8.76 2.12 -5.09
CA GLY A 126 -7.39 2.26 -5.57
C GLY A 126 -6.98 1.14 -6.54
N MET A 127 -5.72 1.20 -6.95
CA MET A 127 -5.11 0.31 -7.94
C MET A 127 -3.61 0.18 -7.66
N LEU A 128 -2.94 -0.73 -8.37
CA LEU A 128 -1.48 -0.83 -8.37
C LEU A 128 -0.95 -0.26 -9.67
N ILE A 129 0.14 0.49 -9.59
CA ILE A 129 0.96 0.86 -10.74
C ILE A 129 2.21 0.01 -10.66
N GLU A 130 2.31 -0.98 -11.54
CA GLU A 130 3.39 -1.96 -11.52
C GLU A 130 4.54 -1.54 -12.44
N LYS A 131 5.76 -1.93 -12.05
CA LYS A 131 6.97 -1.71 -12.82
C LYS A 131 7.90 -2.91 -12.73
N GLU A 132 8.45 -3.27 -13.87
CA GLU A 132 9.52 -4.26 -13.99
C GLU A 132 10.87 -3.57 -13.74
N PHE A 133 11.69 -4.20 -12.92
CA PHE A 133 13.04 -3.75 -12.61
C PHE A 133 13.89 -4.94 -12.19
N GLU A 134 15.08 -5.04 -12.75
CA GLU A 134 16.07 -6.04 -12.38
C GLU A 134 17.07 -5.42 -11.39
N ASP A 135 17.06 -5.93 -10.15
CA ASP A 135 18.07 -5.56 -9.16
C ASP A 135 19.33 -6.40 -9.37
N ILE A 136 20.26 -5.88 -10.18
CA ILE A 136 21.57 -6.50 -10.45
C ILE A 136 22.40 -6.72 -9.19
N THR A 137 22.13 -5.97 -8.11
CA THR A 137 22.87 -6.06 -6.85
C THR A 137 22.32 -7.13 -5.91
N LYS A 138 21.19 -7.75 -6.30
CA LYS A 138 20.50 -8.82 -5.60
C LYS A 138 20.29 -8.49 -4.12
N THR A 139 19.85 -7.27 -3.85
CA THR A 139 19.64 -6.72 -2.50
C THR A 139 18.78 -7.65 -1.65
N GLY A 140 17.71 -8.19 -2.25
CA GLY A 140 16.87 -9.24 -1.69
C GLY A 140 17.64 -10.44 -1.13
N GLU A 141 18.57 -10.97 -1.92
CA GLU A 141 19.30 -12.21 -1.61
C GLU A 141 20.31 -12.03 -0.47
N ARG A 142 20.78 -10.80 -0.21
CA ARG A 142 21.75 -10.51 0.86
C ARG A 142 21.23 -10.90 2.25
N PHE A 143 19.91 -10.98 2.41
CA PHE A 143 19.25 -11.38 3.66
C PHE A 143 18.61 -12.76 3.59
N ASN A 144 18.93 -13.57 2.58
CA ASN A 144 18.29 -14.88 2.38
C ASN A 144 18.49 -15.82 3.58
N LEU A 145 19.68 -15.84 4.20
CA LEU A 145 19.93 -16.69 5.38
C LEU A 145 18.97 -16.35 6.53
N LEU A 146 18.82 -15.06 6.84
CA LEU A 146 17.89 -14.58 7.85
C LEU A 146 16.44 -14.91 7.48
N HIS A 147 16.09 -14.75 6.21
CA HIS A 147 14.77 -15.10 5.70
C HIS A 147 14.44 -16.58 5.90
N GLN A 148 15.36 -17.48 5.55
CA GLN A 148 15.17 -18.92 5.76
C GLN A 148 15.03 -19.28 7.24
N GLN A 149 15.81 -18.65 8.14
CA GLN A 149 15.69 -18.85 9.58
C GLN A 149 14.31 -18.41 10.11
N ILE A 150 13.85 -17.23 9.72
CA ILE A 150 12.53 -16.70 10.12
C ILE A 150 11.42 -17.62 9.64
N ILE A 151 11.52 -18.09 8.39
CA ILE A 151 10.57 -19.04 7.80
C ILE A 151 10.54 -20.36 8.55
N ALA A 152 11.70 -20.94 8.84
CA ALA A 152 11.82 -22.20 9.55
C ALA A 152 11.16 -22.11 10.94
N ASN A 153 11.35 -20.98 11.62
CA ASN A 153 10.75 -20.70 12.92
C ASN A 153 9.25 -20.35 12.84
N ASN A 154 8.75 -19.97 11.66
CA ASN A 154 7.38 -19.53 11.45
C ASN A 154 6.77 -20.14 10.18
N PRO A 155 6.60 -21.48 10.10
CA PRO A 155 6.20 -22.17 8.88
C PRO A 155 4.81 -21.78 8.36
N LYS A 156 3.97 -21.16 9.21
CA LYS A 156 2.66 -20.62 8.82
C LYS A 156 2.75 -19.39 7.90
N LEU A 157 3.88 -18.68 7.88
CA LEU A 157 4.10 -17.52 7.01
C LEU A 157 4.34 -17.89 5.55
N VAL A 158 4.85 -19.10 5.32
CA VAL A 158 5.23 -19.60 4.00
C VAL A 158 4.21 -20.53 3.42
N ARG A 159 3.13 -20.86 4.15
CA ARG A 159 2.02 -21.56 3.51
C ARG A 159 1.51 -20.64 2.40
N PRO A 160 1.72 -20.98 1.11
CA PRO A 160 0.99 -20.28 0.08
C PRO A 160 -0.48 -20.37 0.49
N ALA A 161 -1.22 -19.28 0.34
CA ALA A 161 -2.68 -19.36 0.40
C ALA A 161 -3.07 -20.61 -0.38
N SER A 162 -3.78 -21.55 0.26
CA SER A 162 -4.05 -22.86 -0.35
C SER A 162 -4.51 -22.63 -1.78
N MET A 163 -4.19 -23.53 -2.70
CA MET A 163 -4.61 -23.37 -4.10
C MET A 163 -6.11 -22.99 -4.18
N PHE A 164 -6.92 -23.55 -3.28
CA PHE A 164 -8.31 -23.13 -3.00
C PHE A 164 -8.50 -21.66 -2.59
N LYS A 165 -7.73 -21.13 -1.63
CA LYS A 165 -7.79 -19.72 -1.22
C LYS A 165 -7.34 -18.77 -2.33
N LYS A 166 -6.31 -19.12 -3.12
CA LYS A 166 -5.92 -18.38 -4.34
C LYS A 166 -7.02 -18.41 -5.39
N ILE A 167 -7.54 -19.59 -5.73
CA ILE A 167 -8.65 -19.76 -6.68
C ILE A 167 -9.89 -19.00 -6.21
N LYS A 168 -10.23 -19.05 -4.93
CA LYS A 168 -11.36 -18.31 -4.36
C LYS A 168 -11.15 -16.80 -4.42
N GLN A 169 -9.94 -16.32 -4.18
CA GLN A 169 -9.61 -14.90 -4.24
C GLN A 169 -9.59 -14.40 -5.69
N ASP A 170 -9.04 -15.18 -6.63
CA ASP A 170 -9.10 -14.91 -8.06
C ASP A 170 -10.54 -14.94 -8.60
N LEU A 171 -11.34 -15.94 -8.23
CA LEU A 171 -12.75 -16.01 -8.57
C LEU A 171 -13.53 -14.83 -7.99
N TYR A 172 -13.23 -14.44 -6.74
CA TYR A 172 -13.84 -13.27 -6.11
C TYR A 172 -13.47 -11.98 -6.87
N TRP A 173 -12.21 -11.79 -7.26
CA TRP A 173 -11.78 -10.62 -8.01
C TRP A 173 -12.31 -10.60 -9.44
N LYS A 174 -12.33 -11.76 -10.12
CA LYS A 174 -12.93 -11.93 -11.45
C LYS A 174 -14.44 -11.70 -11.40
N PHE A 175 -15.13 -12.24 -10.41
CA PHE A 175 -16.55 -12.00 -10.17
C PHE A 175 -16.83 -10.52 -9.88
N LYS A 176 -16.05 -9.88 -8.99
CA LYS A 176 -16.16 -8.43 -8.78
C LYS A 176 -15.90 -7.64 -10.06
N ALA A 177 -14.91 -8.04 -10.87
CA ALA A 177 -14.59 -7.38 -12.14
C ALA A 177 -15.70 -7.55 -13.19
N VAL A 178 -16.36 -8.71 -13.23
CA VAL A 178 -17.53 -8.97 -14.09
C VAL A 178 -18.74 -8.19 -13.59
N MET A 179 -19.03 -8.21 -12.29
CA MET A 179 -20.12 -7.41 -11.70
C MET A 179 -19.91 -5.90 -11.93
N ARG A 180 -18.66 -5.42 -11.99
CA ARG A 180 -18.31 -4.03 -12.37
C ARG A 180 -18.57 -3.68 -13.84
N ARG A 181 -18.87 -4.66 -14.71
CA ARG A 181 -19.22 -4.42 -16.13
C ARG A 181 -20.74 -4.35 -16.37
N PHE A 182 -21.55 -4.78 -15.39
CA PHE A 182 -23.01 -4.87 -15.52
C PHE A 182 -23.76 -3.88 -14.62
N PHE A 183 -23.05 -3.04 -13.86
CA PHE A 183 -23.55 -1.94 -13.02
C PHE A 183 -22.57 -0.77 -13.05
#